data_AF-A0A1Z5LBZ0-F1
#
_entry.id   AF-A0A1Z5LBZ0-F1
#
_cell.length_a   1.000
_cell.length_b   1.000
_cell.length_c   1.000
_cell.angle_alpha   90.00
_cell.angle_beta   90.00
_cell.angle_gamma   90.00
#
_symmetry.space_group_name_H-M   'P 1'
#
loop_
_entity.id
_entity.type
_entity.pdbx_description
1 polymer ?
#
loop_
_entity_poly.entity_id
_entity_poly.type
_entity_poly.pdbx_seq_one_letter_code
_entity_poly.pdbx_strand_id
1 'polypeptide(L)'
;MVTVIGYTLGIPDSVSGITILAAGTSVPELVSSVIVVRTGLGNMAICNLLGSNIFDILFCLGVPWLIKTLMSPTSSLTINSSALTYTTVALLSTVLLMFFTLLLSKWKLNFKVGFSCLIMYVVFIIVACLYELNIFGELNLPPCV
;
A
#
# COMPACT_ATOMS: atom_id res chain seq x y z
N MET A 1 -18.45 1.66 0.96
CA MET A 1 -18.72 2.71 -0.05
C MET A 1 -17.81 2.56 -1.27
N VAL A 2 -16.48 2.44 -1.12
CA VAL A 2 -15.56 2.21 -2.27
C VAL A 2 -15.88 0.90 -3.02
N THR A 3 -16.23 -0.16 -2.30
CA THR A 3 -16.67 -1.45 -2.89
C THR A 3 -17.96 -1.34 -3.72
N VAL A 4 -18.90 -0.48 -3.33
CA VAL A 4 -20.16 -0.25 -4.07
C VAL A 4 -19.88 0.45 -5.40
N ILE A 5 -18.94 1.40 -5.40
CA ILE A 5 -18.49 2.11 -6.61
C ILE A 5 -17.70 1.14 -7.50
N GLY A 6 -16.79 0.33 -6.92
CA GLY A 6 -16.03 -0.70 -7.64
C GLY A 6 -16.94 -1.71 -8.33
N TYR A 7 -17.95 -2.22 -7.64
CA TYR A 7 -18.96 -3.11 -8.19
C TYR A 7 -19.75 -2.48 -9.36
N THR A 8 -20.10 -1.20 -9.23
CA THR A 8 -20.82 -0.46 -10.30
C THR A 8 -19.95 -0.27 -11.55
N LEU A 9 -18.63 -0.20 -11.40
CA LEU A 9 -17.66 -0.01 -12.48
C LEU A 9 -17.05 -1.33 -13.00
N GLY A 10 -17.42 -2.49 -12.43
CA GLY A 10 -16.85 -3.79 -12.78
C GLY A 10 -15.38 -3.95 -12.40
N ILE A 11 -14.90 -3.18 -11.41
CA ILE A 11 -13.50 -3.21 -10.94
C ILE A 11 -13.41 -4.13 -9.72
N PRO A 12 -12.42 -5.05 -9.64
CA PRO A 12 -12.22 -5.89 -8.46
C PRO A 12 -12.02 -5.08 -7.18
N ASP A 13 -12.57 -5.56 -6.06
CA ASP A 13 -12.47 -4.88 -4.77
C ASP A 13 -11.00 -4.65 -4.36
N SER A 14 -10.11 -5.62 -4.62
CA SER A 14 -8.67 -5.52 -4.38
C SER A 14 -8.03 -4.34 -5.11
N VAL A 15 -8.37 -4.14 -6.39
CA VAL A 15 -7.84 -3.03 -7.20
C VAL A 15 -8.34 -1.70 -6.67
N SER A 16 -9.63 -1.62 -6.29
CA SER A 16 -10.21 -0.42 -5.68
C SER A 16 -9.54 -0.05 -4.35
N GLY A 17 -9.11 -1.07 -3.58
CA GLY A 17 -8.37 -0.90 -2.33
C GLY A 17 -6.95 -0.35 -2.54
N ILE A 18 -6.18 -0.97 -3.44
CA ILE A 18 -4.78 -0.60 -3.70
C ILE A 18 -4.66 0.78 -4.39
N THR A 19 -5.73 1.26 -5.05
CA THR A 19 -5.71 2.53 -5.79
C THR A 19 -6.50 3.63 -5.12
N ILE A 20 -7.84 3.54 -5.11
CA ILE A 20 -8.73 4.62 -4.68
C ILE A 20 -8.65 4.82 -3.17
N LEU A 21 -8.76 3.72 -2.41
CA LEU A 21 -8.71 3.79 -0.95
C LEU A 21 -7.32 4.26 -0.48
N ALA A 22 -6.26 3.71 -1.05
CA ALA A 22 -4.88 4.12 -0.76
C ALA A 22 -4.60 5.59 -1.14
N ALA A 23 -5.09 6.07 -2.28
CA ALA A 23 -4.95 7.47 -2.65
C ALA A 23 -5.69 8.40 -1.67
N GLY A 24 -6.86 7.98 -1.18
CA GLY A 24 -7.64 8.76 -0.22
C GLY A 24 -6.91 9.03 1.10
N THR A 25 -6.09 8.09 1.58
CA THR A 25 -5.30 8.25 2.81
C THR A 25 -4.00 9.01 2.57
N SER A 26 -3.28 8.72 1.48
CA SER A 26 -1.95 9.31 1.23
C SER A 26 -1.98 10.73 0.63
N VAL A 27 -3.05 11.16 -0.03
CA VAL A 27 -3.13 12.52 -0.62
C VAL A 27 -3.06 13.63 0.43
N PRO A 28 -3.83 13.60 1.54
CA PRO A 28 -3.70 14.57 2.62
C PRO A 28 -2.29 14.63 3.22
N GLU A 29 -1.64 13.48 3.40
CA GLU A 29 -0.28 13.38 3.93
C GLU A 29 0.76 13.98 3.01
N LEU A 30 0.62 13.74 1.70
CA LEU A 30 1.45 14.36 0.67
C LEU A 30 1.35 15.88 0.76
N VAL A 31 0.14 16.42 0.83
CA VAL A 31 -0.09 17.87 0.94
C VAL A 31 0.56 18.43 2.20
N SER A 32 0.34 17.80 3.36
CA SER A 32 0.95 18.21 4.63
C SER A 32 2.49 18.21 4.55
N SER A 33 3.06 17.13 4.00
CA SER A 33 4.52 16.97 3.87
C SER A 33 5.12 17.99 2.92
N VAL A 34 4.44 18.31 1.80
CA VAL A 34 4.88 19.35 0.86
C VAL A 34 4.89 20.73 1.53
N ILE A 35 3.88 21.06 2.34
CA ILE A 35 3.82 22.33 3.08
C ILE A 35 5.02 22.44 4.03
N VAL A 36 5.33 21.39 4.79
CA VAL A 36 6.46 21.35 5.74
C VAL A 36 7.81 21.39 5.01
N VAL A 37 7.95 20.78 3.84
CA VAL A 37 9.17 20.91 3.03
C VAL A 37 9.37 22.36 2.56
N ARG A 38 8.29 23.04 2.16
CA ARG A 38 8.35 24.44 1.70
C ARG A 38 8.77 25.42 2.79
N THR A 39 8.57 25.09 4.07
CA THR A 39 9.06 25.88 5.20
C THR A 39 10.53 25.60 5.57
N GLY A 40 11.21 24.73 4.81
CA GLY A 40 12.62 24.37 5.04
C GLY A 40 12.81 23.19 6.00
N LEU A 41 11.74 22.59 6.49
CA LEU A 41 11.76 21.49 7.47
C LEU A 41 11.71 20.11 6.79
N GLY A 42 12.59 19.87 5.81
CA GLY A 42 12.58 18.62 5.02
C GLY A 42 12.75 17.34 5.85
N ASN A 43 13.58 17.38 6.90
CA ASN A 43 13.77 16.25 7.80
C ASN A 43 12.48 15.88 8.55
N MET A 44 11.69 16.88 8.94
CA MET A 44 10.40 16.68 9.60
C MET A 44 9.38 16.03 8.66
N ALA A 45 9.36 16.47 7.40
CA ALA A 45 8.48 15.87 6.39
C ALA A 45 8.79 14.38 6.17
N ILE A 46 10.07 13.99 6.13
CA ILE A 46 10.47 12.58 5.99
C ILE A 46 10.04 11.76 7.21
N CYS A 47 10.25 12.29 8.43
CA CYS A 47 9.80 11.63 9.66
C CYS A 47 8.28 11.45 9.69
N ASN A 48 7.53 12.44 9.22
CA ASN A 48 6.07 12.35 9.13
C ASN A 48 5.61 11.25 8.16
N LEU A 49 6.20 11.20 6.95
CA LEU A 49 5.90 10.18 5.95
C LEU A 49 6.21 8.75 6.44
N LEU A 50 7.35 8.57 7.11
CA LEU A 50 7.72 7.26 7.69
C LEU A 50 6.82 6.90 8.86
N GLY A 51 6.53 7.86 9.75
CA GLY A 51 5.71 7.65 10.93
C GLY A 51 4.27 7.26 10.59
N SER A 52 3.67 7.90 9.58
CA SER A 52 2.28 7.62 9.20
C SER A 52 2.11 6.21 8.65
N ASN A 53 3.01 5.76 7.77
CA ASN A 53 2.97 4.38 7.25
C ASN A 53 3.16 3.32 8.36
N ILE A 54 4.03 3.59 9.34
CA ILE A 54 4.23 2.70 10.48
C ILE A 54 2.97 2.67 11.36
N PHE A 55 2.34 3.83 11.57
CA PHE A 55 1.09 3.93 12.32
C PHE A 55 -0.04 3.17 11.63
N ASP A 56 -0.20 3.29 10.32
CA ASP A 56 -1.23 2.55 9.56
C ASP A 56 -1.06 1.04 9.66
N ILE A 57 0.16 0.53 9.58
CA ILE A 57 0.41 -0.92 9.68
C ILE A 57 0.15 -1.42 11.12
N LEU A 58 0.59 -0.68 12.13
CA LEU A 58 0.45 -1.13 13.53
C LEU A 58 -0.96 -0.93 14.07
N PHE A 59 -1.56 0.24 13.85
CA PHE A 59 -2.87 0.60 14.38
C PHE A 59 -4.00 0.22 13.42
N CYS A 60 -3.98 0.71 12.18
CA CYS A 60 -5.11 0.53 11.26
C CYS A 60 -5.28 -0.94 10.82
N LEU A 61 -4.18 -1.70 10.66
CA LEU A 61 -4.25 -3.14 10.39
C LEU A 61 -4.22 -4.01 11.66
N GLY A 62 -3.36 -3.69 12.63
CA GLY A 62 -3.15 -4.53 13.81
C GLY A 62 -4.30 -4.51 14.82
N VAL A 63 -4.90 -3.35 15.09
CA VAL A 63 -5.95 -3.22 16.13
C VAL A 63 -7.24 -3.96 15.75
N PRO A 64 -7.79 -3.85 14.53
CA PRO A 64 -8.98 -4.61 14.14
C PRO A 64 -8.77 -6.13 14.25
N TRP A 65 -7.57 -6.61 13.92
CA TRP A 65 -7.22 -8.02 14.02
C TRP A 65 -7.11 -8.49 15.48
N LEU A 66 -6.52 -7.67 16.34
CA LEU A 66 -6.47 -7.90 17.79
C LEU A 66 -7.88 -7.97 18.40
N ILE A 67 -8.74 -7.00 18.07
CA ILE A 67 -10.14 -6.96 18.55
C ILE A 67 -10.90 -8.21 18.09
N LYS A 68 -10.75 -8.61 16.82
CA LYS A 68 -11.41 -9.81 16.29
C LYS A 68 -10.97 -11.08 17.01
N THR A 69 -9.69 -11.19 17.31
CA THR A 69 -9.12 -12.34 18.04
C THR A 69 -9.61 -12.39 19.49
N LEU A 70 -9.72 -11.22 20.16
CA LEU A 70 -10.27 -11.12 21.52
C LEU A 70 -11.77 -11.47 21.59
N MET A 71 -12.54 -11.09 20.57
CA MET A 71 -14.00 -11.31 20.52
C MET A 71 -14.39 -12.72 20.07
N SER A 72 -13.49 -13.46 19.41
CA SER A 72 -13.75 -14.82 18.90
C SER A 72 -12.56 -15.76 19.18
N PRO A 73 -12.38 -16.18 20.45
CA PRO A 73 -11.19 -16.94 20.88
C PRO A 73 -11.11 -18.38 20.33
N THR A 74 -12.19 -18.93 19.77
CA THR A 74 -12.31 -20.36 19.40
C THR A 74 -12.47 -20.63 17.90
N SER A 75 -12.61 -19.61 17.05
CA SER A 75 -12.67 -19.80 15.60
C SER A 75 -11.28 -19.68 14.99
N SER A 76 -10.72 -20.79 14.49
CA SER A 76 -9.59 -20.74 13.56
C SER A 76 -9.99 -19.89 12.36
N LEU A 77 -9.39 -18.70 12.24
CA LEU A 77 -9.58 -17.84 11.09
C LEU A 77 -8.92 -18.51 9.90
N THR A 78 -9.71 -19.20 9.08
CA THR A 78 -9.27 -19.81 7.83
C THR A 78 -9.02 -18.72 6.80
N ILE A 79 -7.79 -18.20 6.81
CA ILE A 79 -7.31 -17.24 5.83
C ILE A 79 -7.02 -18.01 4.54
N ASN A 80 -8.02 -18.09 3.66
CA ASN A 80 -7.89 -18.75 2.37
C ASN A 80 -7.39 -17.73 1.35
N SER A 81 -6.06 -17.63 1.13
CA SER A 81 -5.54 -16.54 0.29
C SER A 81 -4.14 -16.82 -0.27
N SER A 82 -4.10 -17.42 -1.46
CA SER A 82 -2.98 -17.23 -2.39
C SER A 82 -2.74 -15.72 -2.66
N ALA A 83 -3.79 -14.90 -2.71
CA ALA A 83 -3.67 -13.46 -2.88
C ALA A 83 -2.88 -12.74 -1.76
N LEU A 84 -2.94 -13.23 -0.51
CA LEU A 84 -2.20 -12.63 0.61
C LEU A 84 -0.69 -12.88 0.51
N THR A 85 -0.27 -14.06 0.07
CA THR A 85 1.17 -14.34 -0.12
C THR A 85 1.74 -13.49 -1.25
N TYR A 86 1.01 -13.31 -2.36
CA TYR A 86 1.47 -12.45 -3.46
C TYR A 86 1.53 -10.97 -3.06
N THR A 87 0.50 -10.44 -2.42
CA THR A 87 0.47 -9.02 -2.00
C THR A 87 1.54 -8.73 -0.94
N THR A 88 1.77 -9.64 0.01
CA THR A 88 2.82 -9.48 1.02
C THR A 88 4.23 -9.56 0.42
N VAL A 89 4.50 -10.49 -0.49
CA VAL A 89 5.78 -10.56 -1.22
C VAL A 89 6.01 -9.32 -2.06
N ALA A 90 4.98 -8.82 -2.74
CA ALA A 90 5.07 -7.61 -3.55
C ALA A 90 5.37 -6.37 -2.70
N LEU A 91 4.71 -6.21 -1.55
CA LEU A 91 4.97 -5.13 -0.59
C LEU A 91 6.38 -5.22 0.02
N LEU A 92 6.83 -6.41 0.40
CA LEU A 92 8.20 -6.62 0.89
C LEU A 92 9.24 -6.26 -0.18
N SER A 93 9.00 -6.66 -1.43
CA SER A 93 9.88 -6.35 -2.56
C SER A 93 10.05 -4.84 -2.76
N THR A 94 8.98 -4.06 -2.69
CA THR A 94 9.07 -2.60 -2.88
C THR A 94 9.84 -1.91 -1.76
N VAL A 95 9.69 -2.36 -0.52
CA VAL A 95 10.47 -1.84 0.63
C VAL A 95 11.96 -2.14 0.43
N LEU A 96 12.31 -3.35 0.00
CA LEU A 96 13.71 -3.73 -0.28
C LEU A 96 14.31 -2.90 -1.43
N LEU A 97 13.56 -2.70 -2.52
CA LEU A 97 13.99 -1.88 -3.65
C LEU A 97 14.18 -0.40 -3.26
N MET A 98 13.27 0.14 -2.45
CA MET A 98 13.40 1.49 -1.90
C MET A 98 14.66 1.60 -1.02
N PHE A 99 14.90 0.63 -0.13
CA PHE A 99 16.10 0.64 0.71
C PHE A 99 17.39 0.54 -0.13
N PHE A 100 17.38 -0.28 -1.17
CA PHE A 100 18.51 -0.43 -2.09
C PHE A 100 18.80 0.87 -2.86
N THR A 101 17.77 1.57 -3.36
CA THR A 101 17.96 2.86 -4.04
C THR A 101 18.48 3.95 -3.10
N LEU A 102 18.11 3.93 -1.82
CA LEU A 102 18.65 4.82 -0.79
C LEU A 102 20.13 4.52 -0.47
N LEU A 103 20.50 3.25 -0.39
CA LEU A 103 21.89 2.81 -0.17
C LEU A 103 22.80 3.27 -1.32
N LEU A 104 22.38 3.03 -2.57
CA LEU A 104 23.11 3.50 -3.76
C LEU A 104 23.28 5.01 -3.79
N SER A 105 22.31 5.74 -3.23
CA SER A 105 22.31 7.21 -3.18
C SER A 105 23.09 7.78 -1.99
N LYS A 106 23.81 6.93 -1.24
CA LYS A 106 24.56 7.30 -0.02
C LYS A 106 23.70 8.09 0.98
N TRP A 107 22.45 7.69 1.17
CA TRP A 107 21.50 8.35 2.08
C TRP A 107 21.21 9.83 1.76
N LYS A 108 21.51 10.27 0.53
CA LYS A 108 21.16 11.63 0.07
C LYS A 108 19.87 11.60 -0.75
N LEU A 109 18.87 12.32 -0.26
CA LEU A 109 17.60 12.50 -0.97
C LEU A 109 17.79 13.53 -2.09
N ASN A 110 18.15 13.08 -3.29
CA ASN A 110 18.25 13.90 -4.48
C ASN A 110 16.99 13.78 -5.34
N PHE A 111 16.76 14.76 -6.23
CA PHE A 111 15.67 14.73 -7.20
C PHE A 111 15.66 13.44 -8.05
N LYS A 112 16.85 12.92 -8.39
CA LYS A 112 17.01 11.64 -9.11
C LYS A 112 16.45 10.45 -8.32
N VAL A 113 16.60 10.44 -7.00
CA VAL A 113 16.09 9.39 -6.12
C VAL A 113 14.57 9.46 -6.06
N GLY A 114 14.01 10.67 -5.90
CA GLY A 114 12.57 10.88 -5.93
C GLY A 114 11.93 10.43 -7.25
N PHE A 115 12.56 10.78 -8.39
CA PHE A 115 12.09 10.35 -9.71
C PHE A 115 12.18 8.83 -9.88
N SER A 116 13.26 8.20 -9.42
CA SER A 116 13.41 6.75 -9.41
C SER A 116 12.32 6.06 -8.58
N CYS A 117 12.01 6.57 -7.39
CA CYS A 117 10.93 6.06 -6.55
C CYS A 117 9.55 6.18 -7.21
N LEU A 118 9.29 7.29 -7.92
CA LEU A 118 8.03 7.48 -8.64
C LEU A 118 7.89 6.46 -9.78
N ILE A 119 8.95 6.21 -10.55
CA ILE A 119 8.95 5.17 -11.58
C ILE A 119 8.69 3.79 -10.97
N MET A 120 9.38 3.43 -9.89
CA MET A 120 9.18 2.16 -9.20
C MET A 120 7.74 2.01 -8.71
N TYR A 121 7.13 3.07 -8.18
CA TYR A 121 5.74 3.07 -7.73
C TYR A 121 4.75 2.86 -8.88
N VAL A 122 4.93 3.53 -10.02
CA VAL A 122 4.07 3.35 -11.20
C VAL A 122 4.19 1.93 -11.74
N VAL A 123 5.40 1.40 -11.85
CA VAL A 123 5.63 0.01 -12.28
C VAL A 123 4.96 -0.97 -11.31
N PHE A 124 5.09 -0.75 -10.00
CA PHE A 124 4.46 -1.58 -8.99
C PHE A 124 2.93 -1.58 -9.11
N ILE A 125 2.29 -0.41 -9.25
CA ILE A 125 0.84 -0.32 -9.42
C ILE A 125 0.39 -1.05 -10.68
N ILE A 126 1.09 -0.86 -11.81
CA ILE A 126 0.74 -1.54 -13.07
C ILE A 126 0.83 -3.05 -12.88
N VAL A 127 1.93 -3.55 -12.32
CA VAL A 127 2.12 -4.98 -12.08
C VAL A 127 1.07 -5.52 -11.11
N ALA A 128 0.79 -4.83 -10.00
CA ALA A 128 -0.23 -5.23 -9.03
C ALA A 128 -1.64 -5.28 -9.66
N CYS A 129 -2.00 -4.27 -10.46
CA CYS A 129 -3.27 -4.25 -11.17
C CYS A 129 -3.38 -5.38 -12.21
N LEU A 130 -2.30 -5.66 -12.96
CA LEU A 130 -2.27 -6.75 -13.94
C LEU A 130 -2.42 -8.13 -13.29
N TYR A 131 -1.84 -8.33 -12.09
CA TYR A 131 -2.04 -9.56 -11.31
C TYR A 131 -3.48 -9.70 -10.80
N GLU A 132 -4.07 -8.62 -10.27
CA GLU A 132 -5.44 -8.64 -9.74
C GLU A 132 -6.52 -8.76 -10.83
N LEU A 133 -6.23 -8.31 -12.07
CA LEU A 133 -7.10 -8.44 -13.24
C LEU A 133 -7.00 -9.81 -13.94
N ASN A 134 -6.39 -10.82 -13.31
CA ASN A 134 -6.27 -12.20 -13.83
C ASN A 134 -5.56 -12.35 -15.20
N ILE A 135 -4.79 -11.35 -15.65
CA ILE A 135 -4.14 -11.41 -16.97
C ILE A 135 -3.04 -12.49 -17.04
N PHE A 136 -2.35 -12.76 -15.93
CA PHE A 136 -1.25 -13.73 -15.86
C PHE A 136 -1.62 -15.10 -15.26
N GLY A 137 -2.89 -15.30 -14.87
CA GLY A 137 -3.41 -16.56 -14.32
C GLY A 137 -4.69 -16.33 -13.50
N GLU A 138 -5.56 -17.34 -13.38
CA GLU A 138 -6.76 -17.29 -12.53
C GLU A 138 -6.38 -17.31 -11.04
N LEU A 139 -6.12 -16.12 -10.50
CA LEU A 139 -5.69 -15.88 -9.11
C LEU A 139 -6.79 -15.29 -8.25
N ASN A 140 -7.74 -14.55 -8.85
CA ASN A 140 -9.01 -14.19 -8.22
C ASN A 140 -10.14 -15.05 -8.80
N LEU A 141 -10.82 -15.78 -7.92
CA LEU A 141 -12.12 -16.36 -8.21
C LEU A 141 -13.13 -15.21 -8.37
N PRO A 142 -14.11 -15.30 -9.29
CA PRO A 142 -15.19 -14.32 -9.35
C PRO A 142 -15.84 -14.22 -7.96
N PRO A 143 -16.16 -13.02 -7.47
CA PRO A 143 -16.96 -12.88 -6.26
C PRO A 143 -18.25 -13.67 -6.48
N CYS A 144 -18.50 -14.65 -5.61
CA CYS A 144 -19.67 -15.50 -5.70
C CYS A 144 -20.92 -14.62 -5.84
N VAL A 145 -21.64 -14.77 -6.95
CA VAL A 145 -23.00 -14.26 -7.13
C VAL A 145 -23.94 -14.99 -6.18
#